data_AF-A0A2V5PRH3-F1
#
_entry.id   AF-A0A2V5PRH3-F1
#
_cell.length_a   1.000
_cell.length_b   1.000
_cell.length_c   1.000
_cell.angle_alpha   90.00
_cell.angle_beta   90.00
_cell.angle_gamma   90.00
#
_symmetry.space_group_name_H-M   'P 1'
#
loop_
_entity.id
_entity.type
_entity.pdbx_description
1 polymer ?
#
loop_
_entity_poly.entity_id
_entity_poly.type
_entity_poly.pdbx_seq_one_letter_code
_entity_poly.pdbx_strand_id
1 'polypeptide(L)' 'MDGKITYIHRRLWPALVSLAGRFPKQRLAALKDVHTPSGKHKLLVTPFPGWVPNEVLQAAQKLTEKQAASQLTSVLSLSS' A
#
# COMPACT_ATOMS: atom_id res chain seq x y z
N MET A 1 -3.87 -18.73 -4.21
CA MET A 1 -4.18 -17.36 -3.75
C MET A 1 -4.61 -16.57 -4.97
N ASP A 2 -5.89 -16.22 -5.01
CA ASP A 2 -6.69 -16.02 -6.23
C ASP A 2 -6.55 -14.65 -6.91
N GLY A 3 -5.35 -14.07 -6.96
CA GLY A 3 -5.12 -12.82 -7.68
C GLY A 3 -5.90 -11.60 -7.14
N LYS A 4 -6.47 -11.68 -5.92
CA LYS A 4 -7.24 -10.59 -5.31
C LYS A 4 -6.33 -9.39 -5.04
N ILE A 5 -6.73 -8.23 -5.56
CA ILE A 5 -6.08 -6.95 -5.34
C ILE A 5 -6.87 -6.18 -4.29
N THR A 6 -6.18 -5.64 -3.28
CA THR A 6 -6.75 -4.73 -2.29
C THR A 6 -6.12 -3.36 -2.47
N TYR A 7 -6.93 -2.35 -2.76
CA TYR A 7 -6.47 -0.97 -2.87
C TYR A 7 -6.41 -0.34 -1.48
N ILE A 8 -5.24 0.21 -1.14
CA ILE A 8 -5.00 0.87 0.14
C ILE A 8 -4.76 2.36 -0.10
N HIS A 9 -5.57 3.19 0.54
CA HIS A 9 -5.44 4.65 0.45
C HIS A 9 -4.07 5.14 0.96
N ARG A 10 -3.52 6.21 0.36
CA ARG A 10 -2.17 6.73 0.67
C ARG A 10 -1.92 7.02 2.15
N ARG A 11 -2.96 7.43 2.88
CA ARG A 11 -2.91 7.67 4.34
C ARG A 11 -2.45 6.43 5.14
N LEU A 12 -2.76 5.23 4.65
CA LEU A 12 -2.42 3.96 5.31
C LEU A 12 -1.07 3.38 4.87
N TRP A 13 -0.40 3.99 3.87
CA TRP A 13 0.88 3.49 3.39
C TRP A 13 1.96 3.41 4.48
N PRO A 14 2.12 4.36 5.41
CA PRO A 14 3.09 4.22 6.49
C PRO A 14 2.87 2.97 7.34
N ALA A 15 1.60 2.65 7.65
CA ALA A 15 1.23 1.46 8.40
C ALA A 15 1.54 0.17 7.61
N LEU A 16 1.21 0.15 6.32
CA LEU A 16 1.52 -0.98 5.44
C LEU A 16 3.04 -1.21 5.29
N VAL A 17 3.81 -0.14 5.10
CA VAL A 17 5.27 -0.19 4.96
C VAL A 17 5.94 -0.62 6.27
N SER A 18 5.46 -0.14 7.42
CA SER A 18 5.94 -0.56 8.74
C SER A 18 5.77 -2.08 8.94
N LEU A 19 4.68 -2.65 8.44
CA LEU A 19 4.39 -4.08 8.49
C LEU A 19 4.94 -4.88 7.28
N ALA A 20 5.74 -4.27 6.40
CA ALA A 20 6.14 -4.89 5.14
C ALA A 20 6.87 -6.24 5.32
N GLY A 21 7.59 -6.43 6.43
CA GLY A 21 8.24 -7.70 6.78
C GLY A 21 7.29 -8.88 6.97
N ARG A 22 5.99 -8.62 7.18
CA ARG A 22 4.95 -9.65 7.36
C ARG A 22 4.31 -10.09 6.04
N PHE A 23 4.71 -9.49 4.92
CA PHE A 23 4.14 -9.79 3.60
C PHE A 23 5.25 -10.18 2.60
N PRO A 24 4.98 -11.07 1.65
CA PRO A 24 5.84 -11.23 0.48
C PRO A 24 5.95 -9.89 -0.28
N LYS A 25 7.17 -9.41 -0.56
CA LYS A 25 7.41 -8.10 -1.19
C LYS A 25 6.68 -7.93 -2.53
N GLN A 26 6.52 -9.02 -3.28
CA GLN A 26 5.80 -9.06 -4.55
C GLN A 26 4.33 -8.66 -4.42
N ARG A 27 3.75 -8.74 -3.21
CA ARG A 27 2.36 -8.39 -2.92
C ARG A 27 2.17 -6.96 -2.44
N LEU A 28 3.25 -6.19 -2.34
CA LEU A 28 3.24 -4.79 -1.89
C LEU A 28 3.49 -3.83 -3.05
N ALA A 29 3.22 -4.23 -4.30
CA ALA A 29 3.38 -3.33 -5.44
C ALA A 29 2.38 -2.17 -5.39
N ALA A 30 2.83 -0.97 -5.76
CA ALA A 30 1.93 0.14 -6.00
C ALA A 30 1.35 0.04 -7.41
N LEU A 31 0.02 0.15 -7.48
CA LEU A 31 -0.73 0.18 -8.72
C LEU A 31 -1.20 1.61 -8.96
N LYS A 32 -0.91 2.15 -10.14
CA LYS A 32 -1.40 3.46 -10.58
C LYS A 32 -2.13 3.31 -11.90
N ASP A 33 -3.43 3.61 -11.90
CA ASP A 33 -4.17 3.78 -13.15
C ASP A 33 -3.81 5.10 -13.81
N VAL A 34 -3.38 5.02 -15.06
CA VAL A 34 -3.08 6.18 -15.90
C VAL A 34 -4.02 6.17 -17.09
N HIS A 35 -4.76 7.26 -17.26
CA HIS A 35 -5.52 7.51 -18.48
C HIS A 35 -4.53 7.90 -19.59
N THR A 36 -4.52 7.14 -20.67
CA THR A 36 -3.82 7.55 -21.89
C THR A 36 -4.60 8.67 -22.59
N PRO A 37 -3.95 9.50 -23.43
CA PRO A 37 -4.64 10.52 -24.22
C PRO A 37 -5.78 9.98 -25.09
N SER A 38 -5.76 8.69 -25.42
CA SER A 38 -6.81 7.98 -26.18
C SER A 38 -7.90 7.34 -25.30
N GLY A 39 -7.93 7.63 -23.99
CA GLY A 39 -8.95 7.13 -23.06
C GLY A 39 -8.75 5.70 -22.58
N LYS A 40 -7.73 4.98 -23.06
CA LYS A 40 -7.39 3.64 -22.53
C LYS A 40 -6.76 3.79 -21.15
N HIS A 41 -7.22 2.98 -20.20
CA HIS A 41 -6.59 2.84 -18.89
C HIS A 41 -5.34 1.95 -19.02
N LYS A 42 -4.22 2.41 -18.48
CA LYS A 42 -3.01 1.58 -18.34
C LYS A 42 -2.64 1.51 -16.86
N LEU A 43 -2.51 0.28 -16.37
CA LEU A 43 -2.00 0.02 -15.03
C LEU A 43 -0.47 0.13 -15.03
N LEU A 44 0.07 1.05 -14.25
CA LEU A 44 1.49 1.07 -13.92
C LEU A 44 1.71 0.34 -12.60
N VAL A 45 2.59 -0.66 -12.64
CA VAL A 45 2.98 -1.46 -11.47
C VAL A 45 4.39 -1.09 -11.08
N THR A 46 4.56 -0.53 -9.89
CA THR A 46 5.90 -0.25 -9.32
C THR A 46 6.16 -1.22 -8.17
N PRO A 47 7.19 -2.07 -8.23
CA PRO A 47 7.52 -3.02 -7.16
C PRO A 47 7.93 -2.35 -5.84
N PHE A 48 7.66 -3.01 -4.72
CA PHE A 48 8.20 -2.59 -3.42
C PHE A 48 9.71 -2.89 -3.32
N PRO A 49 10.53 -2.02 -2.70
CA PRO A 49 10.18 -0.74 -2.06
C PRO A 49 10.25 0.48 -2.99
N GLY A 50 10.44 0.30 -4.30
CA GLY A 50 10.77 1.38 -5.24
C GLY A 50 9.71 2.49 -5.40
N TRP A 51 8.47 2.25 -4.99
CA TRP A 51 7.42 3.27 -5.01
C TRP A 51 7.32 4.09 -3.71
N VAL A 52 7.97 3.66 -2.63
CA VAL A 52 7.75 4.22 -1.29
C VAL A 52 8.40 5.61 -1.21
N PRO A 53 7.61 6.69 -1.08
CA PRO A 53 8.17 8.03 -0.92
C PRO A 53 8.92 8.16 0.42
N ASN A 54 9.91 9.05 0.48
CA ASN A 54 10.72 9.22 1.69
C ASN A 54 9.86 9.64 2.90
N GLU A 55 8.87 10.51 2.71
CA GLU A 55 7.96 10.92 3.79
C GLU A 55 7.15 9.75 4.37
N VAL A 56 6.79 8.77 3.53
CA VAL A 56 6.10 7.55 3.96
C VAL A 56 7.05 6.65 4.73
N LEU A 57 8.29 6.50 4.26
CA LEU A 57 9.32 5.72 4.96
C LEU A 57 9.63 6.32 6.34
N GLN A 58 9.74 7.65 6.44
CA GLN A 58 9.96 8.35 7.71
C GLN A 58 8.77 8.18 8.67
N ALA A 59 7.54 8.26 8.16
CA ALA A 59 6.34 8.00 8.96
C ALA A 59 6.25 6.53 9.42
N ALA A 60 6.61 5.58 8.55
CA ALA A 60 6.58 4.15 8.85
C ALA A 60 7.56 3.76 9.98
N GLN A 61 8.76 4.37 9.99
CA GLN A 61 9.76 4.15 11.03
C GLN A 61 9.32 4.62 12.42
N LYS A 62 8.34 5.53 12.50
CA LYS A 62 7.77 6.03 13.78
C LYS A 62 6.67 5.14 14.34
N LEU A 63 6.25 4.10 13.60
CA LEU A 63 5.17 3.21 14.01
C LEU A 63 5.75 1.91 14.57
N THR A 64 5.23 1.49 15.72
CA THR A 64 5.35 0.10 16.16
C THR A 64 4.43 -0.79 15.33
N GLU A 65 4.76 -2.08 15.22
CA GLU A 65 3.91 -3.04 14.51
C GLU A 65 2.46 -3.05 15.04
N LYS A 66 2.27 -2.90 16.37
CA LYS A 66 0.94 -2.84 16.99
C LYS A 66 0.15 -1.62 16.53
N GLN A 67 0.78 -0.43 16.50
CA GLN A 67 0.14 0.80 16.03
C GLN A 67 -0.21 0.70 14.54
N ALA A 68 0.71 0.18 13.73
CA ALA A 68 0.49 -0.04 12.30
C ALA A 68 -0.66 -1.02 12.04
N ALA A 69 -0.72 -2.13 12.78
CA ALA A 69 -1.80 -3.11 12.66
C ALA A 69 -3.16 -2.50 13.02
N SER A 70 -3.22 -1.73 14.12
CA SER A 70 -4.44 -1.05 14.53
C SER A 70 -4.98 -0.11 13.45
N GLN A 71 -4.10 0.65 12.78
CA GLN A 71 -4.52 1.56 11.70
C GLN A 71 -5.12 0.83 10.50
N LEU A 72 -4.59 -0.35 10.14
CA LEU A 72 -5.14 -1.16 9.07
C LEU A 72 -6.48 -1.79 9.48
N THR A 73 -6.58 -2.35 10.68
CA THR A 73 -7.81 -3.00 11.18
C THR A 73 -8.96 -2.00 11.32
N SER A 74 -8.72 -0.81 11.90
CA SER A 74 -9.77 0.19 12.10
C SER A 74 -10.42 0.65 10.79
N VAL A 75 -9.71 0.63 9.66
CA VAL A 75 -10.29 1.03 8.36
C VAL A 75 -10.98 -0.14 7.66
N LEU A 76 -10.45 -1.36 7.79
CA LEU A 76 -11.08 -2.54 7.22
C LEU A 76 -12.40 -2.89 7.92
N SER A 77 -12.52 -2.65 9.23
CA SER A 77 -13.76 -2.85 9.99
C SER A 77 -14.84 -1.81 9.71
N LEU A 78 -14.46 -0.62 9.21
CA LEU A 78 -15.41 0.44 8.81
C LEU A 78 -15.97 0.24 7.40
N SER A 79 -15.52 -0.78 6.68
CA SER A 79 -15.90 -1.08 5.30
C SER A 79 -16.79 -2.34 5.19
N SER A 80 -17.31 -2.85 6.32
CA SER A 80 -18.18 -4.03 6.42
C SER A 80 -19.61 -3.62 6.76
#